data_AF-A0A9C9FYE8-F1
#
_entry.id   AF-A0A9C9FYE8-F1
#
_cell.length_a   1.000
_cell.length_b   1.000
_cell.length_c   1.000
_cell.angle_alpha   90.00
_cell.angle_beta   90.00
_cell.angle_gamma   90.00
#
_symmetry.space_group_name_H-M   'P 1'
#
loop_
_entity.id
_entity.type
_entity.pdbx_description
1 polymer ?
#
loop_
_entity_poly.entity_id
_entity_poly.type
_entity_poly.pdbx_seq_one_letter_code
_entity_poly.pdbx_strand_id
1 'polypeptide(L)'
;MSFLFPEEVAQACSLIDKNFKVEYRKNIGQKLLPNEFGYQSVHFTVRLLPEWLSVPSLRNYSAFQAEIQVRTLSQHNWAVAARLLQYNDESFAPPSVQRSFYRVAALLEVVDLELERVHKERKSYKERITADGFDQPLNVDLLEAILAANLPKSHRLDVDDNATLLLDLNRCGVKKGAEVIALIDKHLTQALVNDAMALKAAQAGDTTYEVDPSRLKNGVFYSHVGLMQNILNLEYGVDWRRT
;
A
#
# COMPACT_ATOMS: atom_id res chain seq x y z
N MET A 1 8.02 12.08 10.99
CA MET A 1 7.18 11.28 10.07
C MET A 1 7.94 10.01 9.72
N SER A 2 7.26 8.87 9.68
CA SER A 2 7.87 7.56 9.41
C SER A 2 7.26 6.98 8.14
N PHE A 3 8.11 6.50 7.24
CA PHE A 3 7.74 5.91 5.95
C PHE A 3 8.11 4.44 5.90
N LEU A 4 7.53 3.67 4.98
CA LEU A 4 7.88 2.26 4.84
C LEU A 4 9.13 2.08 4.00
N PHE A 5 9.33 2.92 2.98
CA PHE A 5 10.42 2.77 2.02
C PHE A 5 11.39 3.97 1.99
N PRO A 6 12.69 3.75 1.73
CA PRO A 6 13.66 4.83 1.55
C PRO A 6 13.31 5.80 0.41
N GLU A 7 12.68 5.31 -0.67
CA GLU A 7 12.22 6.15 -1.77
C GLU A 7 11.19 7.19 -1.31
N GLU A 8 10.26 6.81 -0.43
CA GLU A 8 9.26 7.72 0.13
C GLU A 8 9.91 8.78 1.02
N VAL A 9 10.96 8.42 1.77
CA VAL A 9 11.78 9.39 2.53
C VAL A 9 12.39 10.42 1.58
N ALA A 10 12.94 10.00 0.45
CA ALA A 10 13.52 10.91 -0.55
C ALA A 10 12.45 11.82 -1.17
N GLN A 11 11.28 11.28 -1.51
CA GLN A 11 10.14 12.03 -2.04
C GLN A 11 9.64 13.07 -1.01
N ALA A 12 9.48 12.68 0.25
CA ALA A 12 9.08 13.57 1.33
C ALA A 12 10.11 14.68 1.56
N CYS A 13 11.41 14.37 1.52
CA CYS A 13 12.47 15.38 1.56
C CYS A 13 12.32 16.41 0.43
N SER A 14 12.09 15.95 -0.81
CA SER A 14 11.88 16.84 -1.96
C SER A 14 10.63 17.71 -1.80
N LEU A 15 9.54 17.18 -1.25
CA LEU A 15 8.34 17.95 -0.96
C LEU A 15 8.57 19.00 0.13
N ILE A 16 9.34 18.68 1.17
CA ILE A 16 9.70 19.65 2.21
C ILE A 16 10.54 20.77 1.61
N ASP A 17 11.56 20.44 0.82
CA ASP A 17 12.42 21.40 0.13
C ASP A 17 11.61 22.37 -0.77
N LYS A 18 10.51 21.88 -1.38
CA LYS A 18 9.64 22.67 -2.25
C LYS A 18 8.62 23.56 -1.52
N ASN A 19 8.11 23.10 -0.38
CA ASN A 19 6.95 23.73 0.29
C ASN A 19 7.32 24.54 1.53
N PHE A 20 8.58 24.48 1.98
CA PHE A 20 9.04 25.23 3.15
C PHE A 20 10.33 25.98 2.86
N LYS A 21 10.56 27.04 3.62
CA LYS A 21 11.88 27.66 3.68
C LYS A 21 12.77 26.82 4.59
N VAL A 22 13.69 26.06 4.02
CA VAL A 22 14.65 25.24 4.77
C VAL A 22 15.79 26.10 5.28
N GLU A 23 15.86 26.30 6.60
CA GLU A 23 16.95 27.04 7.26
C GLU A 23 18.15 26.12 7.53
N TYR A 24 17.89 24.85 7.82
CA TYR A 24 18.93 23.86 8.08
C TYR A 24 18.47 22.46 7.64
N ARG A 25 19.40 21.69 7.08
CA ARG A 25 19.20 20.28 6.72
C ARG A 25 20.39 19.46 7.17
N LYS A 26 20.13 18.32 7.80
CA LYS A 26 21.16 17.39 8.26
C LYS A 26 20.74 15.97 7.97
N ASN A 27 21.59 15.22 7.27
CA ASN A 27 21.47 13.78 7.20
C ASN A 27 22.43 13.16 8.22
N ILE A 28 21.89 12.49 9.23
CA ILE A 28 22.69 11.90 10.32
C ILE A 28 23.50 10.71 9.81
N GLY A 29 22.92 9.90 8.92
CA GLY A 29 23.56 8.69 8.40
C GLY A 29 24.82 8.96 7.57
N GLN A 30 24.95 10.14 6.96
CA GLN A 30 26.14 10.52 6.19
C GLN A 30 27.42 10.65 7.03
N LYS A 31 27.30 10.70 8.37
CA LYS A 31 28.46 10.76 9.27
C LYS A 31 29.01 9.40 9.65
N LEU A 32 28.27 8.32 9.38
CA LEU A 32 28.70 6.96 9.69
C LEU A 32 29.79 6.54 8.71
N LEU A 33 30.86 5.95 9.23
CA LEU A 33 31.87 5.30 8.40
C LEU A 33 31.28 4.01 7.78
N PRO A 34 31.86 3.48 6.69
CA PRO A 34 31.36 2.25 6.05
C PRO A 34 31.32 1.02 6.97
N ASN A 35 32.09 1.02 8.05
CA ASN A 35 32.15 -0.04 9.06
C ASN A 35 31.32 0.27 10.32
N GLU A 36 30.50 1.32 10.29
CA GLU A 36 29.64 1.75 11.39
C GLU A 36 28.17 1.60 11.00
N PHE A 37 27.38 1.07 11.94
CA PHE A 37 25.92 1.01 11.83
C PHE A 37 25.34 1.85 12.94
N GLY A 38 24.25 2.57 12.69
CA GLY A 38 23.73 3.45 13.73
C GLY A 38 22.53 4.25 13.31
N TYR A 39 22.28 5.30 14.08
CA TYR A 39 21.09 6.12 13.91
C TYR A 39 21.13 6.92 12.60
N GLN A 40 20.20 6.60 11.69
CA GLN A 40 20.00 7.29 10.42
C GLN A 40 18.68 8.07 10.44
N SER A 41 18.72 9.33 9.98
CA SER A 41 17.55 10.19 9.81
C SER A 41 17.91 11.45 9.04
N VAL A 42 16.95 12.03 8.32
CA VAL A 42 17.07 13.37 7.75
C VAL A 42 16.29 14.36 8.60
N HIS A 43 16.97 15.38 9.10
CA HIS A 43 16.41 16.44 9.94
C HIS A 43 16.38 17.74 9.17
N PHE A 44 15.25 18.43 9.23
CA PHE A 44 15.05 19.76 8.68
C PHE A 44 14.67 20.72 9.79
N THR A 45 15.24 21.92 9.78
CA THR A 45 14.68 23.08 10.47
C THR A 45 14.07 23.98 9.40
N VAL A 46 12.77 24.19 9.48
CA VAL A 46 12.00 24.89 8.45
C VAL A 46 11.26 26.09 9.00
N ARG A 47 10.94 27.03 8.10
CA ARG A 47 9.98 28.11 8.29
C ARG A 47 8.91 28.07 7.21
N LEU A 48 7.79 28.73 7.47
CA LEU A 48 6.79 28.96 6.45
C LEU A 48 7.37 29.80 5.30
N LEU A 49 6.96 29.48 4.08
CA LEU A 49 7.27 30.29 2.92
C LEU A 49 6.60 31.67 3.02
N PRO A 50 7.23 32.75 2.51
CA PRO A 50 6.66 34.10 2.56
C PRO A 50 5.24 34.20 2.00
N GLU A 51 4.94 33.44 0.94
CA GLU A 51 3.63 33.41 0.28
C GLU A 51 2.54 32.93 1.25
N TRP A 52 2.85 32.00 2.15
CA TRP A 52 1.91 31.47 3.12
C TRP A 52 1.58 32.49 4.22
N LEU A 53 2.49 33.42 4.50
CA LEU A 53 2.27 34.50 5.47
C LEU A 53 1.28 35.57 4.97
N SER A 54 0.96 35.56 3.67
CA SER A 54 -0.10 36.40 3.11
C SER A 54 -1.49 35.99 3.61
N VAL A 55 -1.68 34.71 3.95
CA VAL A 55 -2.92 34.15 4.48
C VAL A 55 -3.16 34.70 5.89
N PRO A 56 -4.32 35.33 6.19
CA PRO A 56 -4.56 35.98 7.47
C PRO A 56 -4.34 35.10 8.70
N SER A 57 -4.71 33.82 8.63
CA SER A 57 -4.52 32.85 9.72
C SER A 57 -3.06 32.46 9.95
N LEU A 58 -2.18 32.63 8.96
CA LEU A 58 -0.78 32.23 9.03
C LEU A 58 0.20 33.40 9.20
N ARG A 59 -0.28 34.64 9.06
CA ARG A 59 0.53 35.87 9.06
C ARG A 59 1.46 36.02 10.28
N ASN A 60 1.02 35.59 11.45
CA ASN A 60 1.76 35.75 12.70
C ASN A 60 2.83 34.67 12.95
N TYR A 61 2.99 33.71 12.04
CA TYR A 61 3.93 32.59 12.25
C TYR A 61 5.31 32.79 11.62
N SER A 62 5.61 33.97 11.07
CA SER A 62 6.86 34.26 10.35
C SER A 62 8.14 34.08 11.18
N ALA A 63 8.03 34.25 12.49
CA ALA A 63 9.15 34.14 13.43
C ALA A 63 9.42 32.69 13.91
N PHE A 64 8.47 31.77 13.69
CA PHE A 64 8.58 30.42 14.23
C PHE A 64 9.37 29.50 13.30
N GLN A 65 10.10 28.58 13.92
CA GLN A 65 10.75 27.46 13.26
C GLN A 65 10.10 26.16 13.71
N ALA A 66 10.07 25.18 12.83
CA ALA A 66 9.67 23.82 13.14
C ALA A 66 10.78 22.85 12.75
N GLU A 67 10.96 21.80 13.56
CA GLU A 67 11.82 20.68 13.19
C GLU A 67 10.97 19.59 12.52
N ILE A 68 11.39 19.14 11.34
CA ILE A 68 10.79 18.01 10.65
C ILE A 68 11.84 16.89 10.54
N GLN A 69 11.54 15.76 11.16
CA GLN A 69 12.37 14.55 11.08
C GLN A 69 11.70 13.55 10.13
N VAL A 70 12.45 13.13 9.11
CA VAL A 70 12.03 12.19 8.07
C VAL A 70 12.84 10.91 8.23
N ARG A 71 12.15 9.77 8.34
CA ARG A 71 12.74 8.46 8.64
C ARG A 71 11.93 7.32 8.00
N THR A 72 12.55 6.17 7.81
CA THR A 72 11.82 4.90 7.64
C THR A 72 11.26 4.42 8.99
N LEU A 73 10.37 3.42 8.97
CA LEU A 73 9.86 2.79 10.18
C LEU A 73 10.97 2.07 10.95
N SER A 74 11.91 1.43 10.26
CA SER A 74 13.07 0.77 10.88
C SER A 74 13.98 1.78 11.57
N GLN A 75 14.26 2.92 10.91
CA GLN A 75 14.99 4.04 11.52
C GLN A 75 14.26 4.66 12.72
N HIS A 76 12.92 4.73 12.66
CA HIS A 76 12.11 5.20 13.78
C HIS A 76 12.19 4.22 14.97
N ASN A 77 12.02 2.93 14.71
CA ASN A 77 12.13 1.87 15.72
C ASN A 77 13.52 1.89 16.37
N TRP A 78 14.58 2.04 15.57
CA TRP A 78 15.92 2.24 16.10
C TRP A 78 16.00 3.45 17.01
N ALA A 79 15.52 4.62 16.57
CA ALA A 79 15.60 5.85 17.36
C ALA A 79 14.85 5.75 18.70
N VAL A 80 13.69 5.09 18.72
CA VAL A 80 12.91 4.84 19.94
C VAL A 80 13.62 3.85 20.85
N ALA A 81 14.07 2.72 20.29
CA ALA A 81 14.79 1.69 21.05
C ALA A 81 16.09 2.24 21.63
N ALA A 82 16.89 2.93 20.82
CA ALA A 82 18.12 3.58 21.24
C ALA A 82 17.85 4.57 22.38
N ARG A 83 16.82 5.42 22.28
CA ARG A 83 16.45 6.35 23.36
C ARG A 83 16.02 5.65 24.65
N LEU A 84 15.27 4.55 24.56
CA LEU A 84 14.81 3.78 25.74
C LEU A 84 15.92 2.97 26.39
N LEU A 85 16.90 2.52 25.60
CA LEU A 85 18.01 1.69 26.04
C LEU A 85 19.26 2.52 26.39
N GLN A 86 19.24 3.82 26.11
CA GLN A 86 20.29 4.77 26.46
C GLN A 86 20.10 5.31 27.89
N TYR A 87 21.18 5.25 28.66
CA TYR A 87 21.66 6.40 29.44
C TYR A 87 22.07 7.47 28.42
N ASN A 88 21.83 8.77 28.65
CA ASN A 88 21.90 9.91 27.69
C ASN A 88 23.04 9.99 26.63
N ASP A 89 24.04 9.10 26.60
CA ASP A 89 25.09 8.95 25.59
C ASP A 89 25.43 7.45 25.35
N GLU A 90 25.47 7.02 24.08
CA GLU A 90 25.80 5.63 23.68
C GLU A 90 27.20 5.19 24.10
N SER A 91 28.14 6.14 24.24
CA SER A 91 29.53 5.87 24.65
C SER A 91 29.64 5.40 26.11
N PHE A 92 28.61 5.60 26.93
CA PHE A 92 28.59 5.17 28.33
C PHE A 92 28.11 3.73 28.53
N ALA A 93 27.58 3.08 27.49
CA ALA A 93 27.22 1.67 27.57
C ALA A 93 28.48 0.77 27.57
N PRO A 94 28.49 -0.37 28.28
CA PRO A 94 29.58 -1.34 28.19
C PRO A 94 29.80 -1.81 26.74
N PRO A 95 31.03 -2.14 26.32
CA PRO A 95 31.33 -2.52 24.93
C PRO A 95 30.49 -3.69 24.40
N SER A 96 30.11 -4.65 25.24
CA SER A 96 29.24 -5.77 24.87
C SER A 96 27.80 -5.33 24.53
N VAL A 97 27.32 -4.28 25.19
CA VAL A 97 26.00 -3.67 24.95
C VAL A 97 26.07 -2.79 23.70
N GLN A 98 27.12 -1.98 23.53
CA GLN A 98 27.38 -1.21 22.31
C GLN A 98 27.43 -2.10 21.07
N ARG A 99 28.14 -3.23 21.15
CA ARG A 99 28.15 -4.22 20.06
C ARG A 99 26.77 -4.77 19.75
N SER A 100 25.91 -4.93 20.74
CA SER A 100 24.53 -5.39 20.54
C SER A 100 23.67 -4.33 19.86
N PHE A 101 23.85 -3.06 20.22
CA PHE A 101 23.25 -1.91 19.55
C PHE A 101 23.59 -1.86 18.06
N TYR A 102 24.88 -1.93 17.73
CA TYR A 102 25.30 -1.92 16.32
C TYR A 102 24.76 -3.11 15.52
N ARG A 103 24.61 -4.29 16.14
CA ARG A 103 23.94 -5.43 15.48
C ARG A 103 22.47 -5.15 15.17
N VAL A 104 21.73 -4.56 16.10
CA VAL A 104 20.31 -4.22 15.88
C VAL A 104 20.18 -3.13 14.81
N ALA A 105 21.03 -2.10 14.84
CA ALA A 105 21.07 -1.08 13.80
C ALA A 105 21.33 -1.68 12.41
N ALA A 106 22.31 -2.58 12.30
CA ALA A 106 22.61 -3.29 11.07
C ALA A 106 21.42 -4.14 10.58
N LEU A 107 20.72 -4.85 11.47
CA LEU A 107 19.53 -5.62 11.11
C LEU A 107 18.41 -4.74 10.59
N LEU A 108 18.18 -3.58 11.21
CA LEU A 108 17.15 -2.64 10.80
C LEU A 108 17.46 -2.01 9.43
N GLU A 109 18.74 -1.75 9.14
CA GLU A 109 19.17 -1.31 7.80
C GLU A 109 18.93 -2.40 6.74
N VAL A 110 19.23 -3.67 7.06
CA VAL A 110 18.92 -4.81 6.17
C VAL A 110 17.41 -4.93 5.94
N VAL A 111 16.59 -4.72 6.97
CA VAL A 111 15.13 -4.73 6.84
C VAL A 111 14.66 -3.68 5.82
N ASP A 112 15.17 -2.45 5.90
CA ASP A 112 14.81 -1.39 4.95
C ASP A 112 15.19 -1.77 3.51
N LEU A 113 16.39 -2.34 3.30
CA LEU A 113 16.85 -2.81 1.98
C LEU A 113 15.98 -3.93 1.42
N GLU A 114 15.64 -4.93 2.25
CA GLU A 114 14.83 -6.07 1.82
C GLU A 114 13.38 -5.67 1.52
N LEU A 115 12.79 -4.77 2.32
CA LEU A 115 11.46 -4.23 2.04
C LEU A 115 11.44 -3.45 0.73
N GLU A 116 12.45 -2.61 0.47
CA GLU A 116 12.57 -1.89 -0.80
C GLU A 116 12.75 -2.85 -1.99
N ARG A 117 13.56 -3.90 -1.82
CA ARG A 117 13.75 -4.94 -2.83
C ARG A 117 12.44 -5.64 -3.18
N VAL A 118 11.70 -6.13 -2.18
CA VAL A 118 10.40 -6.78 -2.38
C VAL A 118 9.39 -5.84 -3.03
N HIS A 119 9.38 -4.56 -2.64
CA HIS A 119 8.52 -3.56 -3.25
C HIS A 119 8.81 -3.38 -4.75
N LYS A 120 10.09 -3.26 -5.12
CA LYS A 120 10.53 -3.17 -6.52
C LYS A 120 10.22 -4.43 -7.31
N GLU A 121 10.53 -5.61 -6.75
CA GLU A 121 10.23 -6.90 -7.38
C GLU A 121 8.73 -7.06 -7.69
N ARG A 122 7.85 -6.70 -6.74
CA ARG A 122 6.40 -6.74 -6.94
C ARG A 122 5.94 -5.76 -8.01
N LYS A 123 6.49 -4.54 -8.05
CA LYS A 123 6.18 -3.54 -9.09
C LYS A 123 6.59 -4.06 -10.48
N SER A 124 7.81 -4.56 -10.62
CA SER A 124 8.29 -5.16 -11.86
C SER A 124 7.52 -6.42 -12.26
N TYR A 125 6.99 -7.17 -11.30
CA TYR A 125 6.07 -8.27 -11.59
C TYR A 125 4.75 -7.76 -12.18
N LYS A 126 4.11 -6.75 -11.57
CA LYS A 126 2.88 -6.12 -12.10
C LYS A 126 3.07 -5.56 -13.51
N GLU A 127 4.21 -4.96 -13.80
CA GLU A 127 4.55 -4.43 -15.14
C GLU A 127 4.74 -5.54 -16.18
N ARG A 128 5.22 -6.73 -15.78
CA ARG A 128 5.44 -7.87 -16.67
C ARG A 128 4.18 -8.67 -16.96
N ILE A 129 3.22 -8.73 -16.04
CA ILE A 129 1.95 -9.46 -16.21
C ILE A 129 1.26 -9.11 -17.55
N THR A 130 1.30 -7.85 -17.96
CA THR A 130 0.68 -7.41 -19.23
C THR A 130 1.48 -7.82 -20.47
N ALA A 131 2.79 -8.01 -20.35
CA ALA A 131 3.68 -8.39 -21.44
C ALA A 131 3.76 -9.91 -21.64
N ASP A 132 3.85 -10.66 -20.54
CA ASP A 132 4.01 -12.12 -20.54
C ASP A 132 2.67 -12.86 -20.78
N GLY A 133 1.55 -12.13 -20.71
CA GLY A 133 0.20 -12.66 -20.87
C GLY A 133 -0.38 -13.25 -19.59
N PHE A 134 -1.63 -13.70 -19.69
CA PHE A 134 -2.41 -14.13 -18.53
C PHE A 134 -2.42 -15.66 -18.30
N ASP A 135 -1.84 -16.47 -19.20
CA ASP A 135 -1.80 -17.94 -19.05
C ASP A 135 -0.66 -18.40 -18.10
N GLN A 136 -0.78 -18.00 -16.84
CA GLN A 136 0.13 -18.35 -15.76
C GLN A 136 -0.65 -18.73 -14.50
N PRO A 137 -0.01 -19.41 -13.53
CA PRO A 137 -0.64 -19.74 -12.25
C PRO A 137 -1.17 -18.48 -11.55
N LEU A 138 -2.40 -18.58 -11.02
CA LEU A 138 -3.05 -17.47 -10.36
C LEU A 138 -2.31 -17.04 -9.10
N ASN A 139 -2.21 -15.73 -8.96
CA ASN A 139 -1.91 -15.03 -7.72
C ASN A 139 -2.74 -13.76 -7.67
N VAL A 140 -2.75 -13.09 -6.52
CA VAL A 140 -3.61 -11.93 -6.27
C VAL A 140 -3.38 -10.81 -7.29
N ASP A 141 -2.11 -10.54 -7.63
CA ASP A 141 -1.74 -9.47 -8.55
C ASP A 141 -2.12 -9.80 -10.01
N LEU A 142 -1.97 -11.07 -10.44
CA LEU A 142 -2.43 -11.52 -11.75
C LEU A 142 -3.97 -11.50 -11.85
N LEU A 143 -4.66 -11.96 -10.81
CA LEU A 143 -6.11 -11.94 -10.76
C LEU A 143 -6.63 -10.50 -10.88
N GLU A 144 -6.08 -9.58 -10.08
CA GLU A 144 -6.40 -8.16 -10.16
C GLU A 144 -6.24 -7.62 -11.59
N ALA A 145 -5.14 -7.97 -12.27
CA ALA A 145 -4.89 -7.55 -13.65
C ALA A 145 -5.92 -8.13 -14.65
N ILE A 146 -6.28 -9.41 -14.51
CA ILE A 146 -7.28 -10.07 -15.35
C ILE A 146 -8.65 -9.42 -15.17
N LEU A 147 -9.08 -9.18 -13.93
CA LEU A 147 -10.36 -8.54 -13.64
C LEU A 147 -10.40 -7.11 -14.19
N ALA A 148 -9.32 -6.34 -13.99
CA ALA A 148 -9.22 -4.98 -14.51
C ALA A 148 -9.24 -4.92 -16.05
N ALA A 149 -8.72 -5.95 -16.72
CA ALA A 149 -8.69 -6.03 -18.19
C ALA A 149 -10.02 -6.51 -18.80
N ASN A 150 -10.75 -7.39 -18.12
CA ASN A 150 -11.89 -8.12 -18.70
C ASN A 150 -13.26 -7.75 -18.10
N LEU A 151 -13.31 -7.03 -16.97
CA LEU A 151 -14.56 -6.58 -16.35
C LEU A 151 -14.79 -5.06 -16.50
N PRO A 152 -16.05 -4.59 -16.45
CA PRO A 152 -16.35 -3.16 -16.63
C PRO A 152 -15.69 -2.29 -15.55
N LYS A 153 -15.13 -1.14 -15.97
CA LYS A 153 -14.46 -0.21 -15.05
C LYS A 153 -15.39 0.37 -13.99
N SER A 154 -16.70 0.43 -14.26
CA SER A 154 -17.74 0.89 -13.31
C SER A 154 -17.85 0.03 -12.05
N HIS A 155 -17.43 -1.24 -12.13
CA HIS A 155 -17.49 -2.22 -11.04
C HIS A 155 -16.17 -2.34 -10.29
N ARG A 156 -15.13 -1.58 -10.67
CA ARG A 156 -13.82 -1.61 -10.03
C ARG A 156 -13.85 -0.82 -8.71
N LEU A 157 -13.31 -1.43 -7.66
CA LEU A 157 -13.06 -0.75 -6.38
C LEU A 157 -11.57 -0.45 -6.21
N ASP A 158 -11.25 0.58 -5.43
CA ASP A 158 -9.86 0.92 -5.06
C ASP A 158 -9.25 -0.17 -4.16
N VAL A 159 -10.09 -0.78 -3.32
CA VAL A 159 -9.73 -1.93 -2.48
C VAL A 159 -10.84 -2.97 -2.63
N ASP A 160 -10.50 -4.13 -3.20
CA ASP A 160 -11.39 -5.28 -3.33
C ASP A 160 -10.73 -6.53 -2.73
N ASP A 161 -11.51 -7.51 -2.29
CA ASP A 161 -11.00 -8.71 -1.62
C ASP A 161 -10.60 -9.81 -2.61
N ASN A 162 -9.61 -9.50 -3.43
CA ASN A 162 -9.07 -10.41 -4.44
C ASN A 162 -8.39 -11.65 -3.81
N ALA A 163 -7.97 -11.56 -2.54
CA ALA A 163 -7.37 -12.69 -1.84
C ALA A 163 -8.43 -13.76 -1.54
N THR A 164 -9.59 -13.35 -1.01
CA THR A 164 -10.71 -14.28 -0.79
C THR A 164 -11.23 -14.83 -2.12
N LEU A 165 -11.37 -14.00 -3.15
CA LEU A 165 -11.77 -14.49 -4.47
C LEU A 165 -10.78 -15.53 -5.04
N LEU A 166 -9.48 -15.33 -4.85
CA LEU A 166 -8.47 -16.31 -5.27
C LEU A 166 -8.64 -17.65 -4.55
N LEU A 167 -9.01 -17.64 -3.26
CA LEU A 167 -9.33 -18.86 -2.53
C LEU A 167 -10.58 -19.54 -3.11
N ASP A 168 -11.62 -18.77 -3.42
CA ASP A 168 -12.86 -19.26 -4.03
C ASP A 168 -12.61 -19.91 -5.40
N LEU A 169 -11.79 -19.27 -6.25
CA LEU A 169 -11.37 -19.82 -7.55
C LEU A 169 -10.61 -21.14 -7.36
N ASN A 170 -9.66 -21.18 -6.43
CA ASN A 170 -8.90 -22.41 -6.15
C ASN A 170 -9.79 -23.55 -5.64
N ARG A 171 -10.82 -23.27 -4.83
CA ARG A 171 -11.82 -24.26 -4.38
C ARG A 171 -12.58 -24.87 -5.55
N CYS A 172 -12.92 -24.06 -6.56
CA CYS A 172 -13.55 -24.52 -7.79
C CYS A 172 -12.57 -25.20 -8.78
N GLY A 173 -11.29 -25.34 -8.40
CA GLY A 173 -10.26 -25.95 -9.25
C GLY A 173 -9.68 -25.02 -10.32
N VAL A 174 -10.03 -23.73 -10.31
CA VAL A 174 -9.53 -22.72 -11.25
C VAL A 174 -8.19 -22.20 -10.75
N LYS A 175 -7.11 -22.50 -11.50
CA LYS A 175 -5.72 -22.28 -11.06
C LYS A 175 -4.89 -21.43 -12.01
N LYS A 176 -5.35 -21.21 -13.24
CA LYS A 176 -4.64 -20.41 -14.25
C LYS A 176 -5.49 -19.23 -14.71
N GLY A 177 -4.82 -18.16 -15.14
CA GLY A 177 -5.51 -16.97 -15.65
C GLY A 177 -6.34 -17.24 -16.91
N ALA A 178 -5.91 -18.14 -17.79
CA ALA A 178 -6.70 -18.55 -18.96
C ALA A 178 -8.06 -19.16 -18.58
N GLU A 179 -8.13 -19.91 -17.48
CA GLU A 179 -9.37 -20.51 -16.99
C GLU A 179 -10.32 -19.44 -16.42
N VAL A 180 -9.78 -18.42 -15.73
CA VAL A 180 -10.56 -17.27 -15.25
C VAL A 180 -11.14 -16.50 -16.43
N ILE A 181 -10.34 -16.25 -17.47
CA ILE A 181 -10.81 -15.55 -18.68
C ILE A 181 -11.90 -16.35 -19.37
N ALA A 182 -11.75 -17.67 -19.52
CA ALA A 182 -12.78 -18.52 -20.09
C ALA A 182 -14.10 -18.48 -19.31
N LEU A 183 -14.05 -18.40 -17.97
CA LEU A 183 -15.25 -18.21 -17.14
C LEU A 183 -15.90 -16.86 -17.36
N ILE A 184 -15.10 -15.78 -17.45
CA ILE A 184 -15.59 -14.43 -17.74
C ILE A 184 -16.26 -14.42 -19.11
N ASP A 185 -15.58 -14.91 -20.15
CA ASP A 185 -16.10 -14.93 -21.52
C ASP A 185 -17.42 -15.71 -21.63
N LYS A 186 -17.54 -16.81 -20.88
CA LYS A 186 -18.73 -17.67 -20.87
C LYS A 186 -19.94 -17.03 -20.17
N HIS A 187 -19.72 -16.29 -19.08
CA HIS A 187 -20.80 -15.93 -18.14
C HIS A 187 -20.99 -14.44 -17.89
N LEU A 188 -20.08 -13.57 -18.33
CA LEU A 188 -20.12 -12.14 -18.02
C LEU A 188 -21.43 -11.49 -18.44
N THR A 189 -21.96 -11.82 -19.62
CA THR A 189 -23.24 -11.28 -20.09
C THR A 189 -24.37 -11.59 -19.12
N GLN A 190 -24.49 -12.83 -18.64
CA GLN A 190 -25.52 -13.21 -17.69
C GLN A 190 -25.26 -12.61 -16.29
N ALA A 191 -24.00 -12.52 -15.87
CA ALA A 191 -23.64 -11.88 -14.61
C ALA A 191 -24.02 -10.39 -14.57
N LEU A 192 -23.89 -9.68 -15.68
CA LEU A 192 -24.32 -8.28 -15.81
C LEU A 192 -25.86 -8.12 -15.83
N VAL A 193 -26.58 -9.10 -16.37
CA VAL A 193 -28.04 -9.14 -16.25
C VAL A 193 -28.44 -9.31 -14.78
N ASN A 194 -27.77 -10.22 -14.05
CA ASN A 194 -28.00 -10.43 -12.63
C ASN A 194 -27.67 -9.17 -11.80
N ASP A 195 -26.58 -8.46 -12.14
CA ASP A 195 -26.20 -7.17 -11.55
C ASP A 195 -27.32 -6.13 -11.69
N ALA A 196 -27.83 -5.96 -12.91
CA ALA A 196 -28.90 -5.00 -13.18
C ALA A 196 -30.22 -5.36 -12.47
N MET A 197 -30.53 -6.65 -12.35
CA MET A 197 -31.70 -7.12 -11.59
C MET A 197 -31.54 -6.84 -10.09
N ALA A 198 -30.36 -7.15 -9.53
CA ALA A 198 -30.05 -6.91 -8.12
C ALA A 198 -30.07 -5.41 -7.78
N LEU A 199 -29.55 -4.56 -8.68
CA LEU A 199 -29.61 -3.11 -8.54
C LEU A 199 -31.06 -2.60 -8.46
N LYS A 200 -31.95 -3.08 -9.35
CA LYS A 200 -33.37 -2.70 -9.33
C LYS A 200 -34.07 -3.15 -8.04
N ALA A 201 -33.78 -4.36 -7.57
CA ALA A 201 -34.35 -4.87 -6.32
C ALA A 201 -33.90 -4.02 -5.12
N ALA A 202 -32.61 -3.69 -5.03
CA ALA A 202 -32.06 -2.83 -3.99
C ALA A 202 -32.70 -1.42 -4.01
N GLN A 203 -32.87 -0.83 -5.20
CA GLN A 203 -33.55 0.46 -5.37
C GLN A 203 -35.04 0.41 -4.98
N ALA A 204 -35.68 -0.75 -5.11
CA ALA A 204 -37.06 -0.99 -4.67
C ALA A 204 -37.19 -1.24 -3.16
N GLY A 205 -36.08 -1.20 -2.41
CA GLY A 205 -36.06 -1.36 -0.95
C GLY A 205 -35.88 -2.80 -0.46
N ASP A 206 -35.45 -3.72 -1.32
CA ASP A 206 -35.04 -5.06 -0.89
C ASP A 206 -33.77 -4.96 -0.01
N THR A 207 -33.85 -5.53 1.20
CA THR A 207 -32.77 -5.53 2.21
C THR A 207 -32.11 -6.89 2.37
N THR A 208 -32.41 -7.85 1.48
CA THR A 208 -31.86 -9.21 1.52
C THR A 208 -30.32 -9.23 1.42
N TYR A 209 -29.71 -8.19 0.85
CA TYR A 209 -28.27 -8.04 0.73
C TYR A 209 -27.82 -6.67 1.25
N GLU A 210 -26.70 -6.63 1.97
CA GLU A 210 -26.03 -5.37 2.27
C GLU A 210 -25.47 -4.77 0.99
N VAL A 211 -25.93 -3.58 0.64
CA VAL A 211 -25.48 -2.85 -0.54
C VAL A 211 -24.66 -1.66 -0.10
N ASP A 212 -23.46 -1.56 -0.65
CA ASP A 212 -22.61 -0.40 -0.46
C ASP A 212 -23.24 0.83 -1.14
N PRO A 213 -23.57 1.89 -0.38
CA PRO A 213 -24.22 3.08 -0.92
C PRO A 213 -23.43 3.75 -2.06
N SER A 214 -22.10 3.60 -2.07
CA SER A 214 -21.26 4.16 -3.12
C SER A 214 -21.48 3.49 -4.48
N ARG A 215 -21.80 2.19 -4.50
CA ARG A 215 -22.06 1.41 -5.73
C ARG A 215 -23.40 1.74 -6.35
N LEU A 216 -24.43 1.91 -5.51
CA LEU A 216 -25.75 2.38 -5.95
C LEU A 216 -25.65 3.74 -6.66
N LYS A 217 -24.82 4.66 -6.14
CA LYS A 217 -24.57 5.96 -6.77
C LYS A 217 -23.89 5.84 -8.14
N ASN A 218 -23.06 4.81 -8.32
CA ASN A 218 -22.39 4.49 -9.59
C ASN A 218 -23.25 3.63 -10.53
N GLY A 219 -24.48 3.28 -10.14
CA GLY A 219 -25.41 2.51 -10.97
C GLY A 219 -25.04 1.05 -11.14
N VAL A 220 -24.34 0.46 -10.15
CA VAL A 220 -23.92 -0.95 -10.14
C VAL A 220 -24.24 -1.60 -8.80
N PHE A 221 -24.41 -2.93 -8.76
CA PHE A 221 -24.66 -3.65 -7.51
C PHE A 221 -23.41 -4.43 -7.06
N TYR A 222 -22.82 -5.20 -7.97
CA TYR A 222 -21.61 -6.00 -7.73
C TYR A 222 -20.33 -5.18 -7.91
N SER A 223 -19.27 -5.58 -7.20
CA SER A 223 -17.88 -5.22 -7.55
C SER A 223 -17.32 -6.20 -8.57
N HIS A 224 -16.04 -6.06 -8.96
CA HIS A 224 -15.32 -7.10 -9.71
C HIS A 224 -15.36 -8.45 -9.00
N VAL A 225 -15.11 -8.48 -7.69
CA VAL A 225 -15.26 -9.70 -6.89
C VAL A 225 -16.69 -10.21 -6.91
N GLY A 226 -17.68 -9.33 -6.72
CA GLY A 226 -19.10 -9.73 -6.76
C GLY A 226 -19.53 -10.34 -8.10
N LEU A 227 -19.07 -9.77 -9.23
CA LEU A 227 -19.32 -10.31 -10.56
C LEU A 227 -18.68 -11.69 -10.72
N MET A 228 -17.45 -11.86 -10.27
CA MET A 228 -16.78 -13.17 -10.33
C MET A 228 -17.45 -14.21 -9.46
N GLN A 229 -17.89 -13.86 -8.26
CA GLN A 229 -18.67 -14.77 -7.40
C GLN A 229 -20.01 -15.14 -8.03
N ASN A 230 -20.64 -14.22 -8.78
CA ASN A 230 -21.84 -14.54 -9.56
C ASN A 230 -21.52 -15.49 -10.72
N ILE A 231 -20.42 -15.27 -11.43
CA ILE A 231 -19.92 -16.16 -12.50
C ILE A 231 -19.64 -17.57 -11.96
N LEU A 232 -19.02 -17.69 -10.78
CA LEU A 232 -18.81 -18.99 -10.13
C LEU A 232 -20.13 -19.66 -9.76
N ASN A 233 -21.15 -18.90 -9.34
CA ASN A 233 -22.48 -19.45 -9.10
C ASN A 233 -23.13 -19.98 -10.39
N LEU A 234 -22.91 -19.31 -11.52
CA LEU A 234 -23.45 -19.73 -12.83
C LEU A 234 -22.76 -21.00 -13.35
N GLU A 235 -21.46 -21.16 -13.13
CA GLU A 235 -20.72 -22.35 -13.59
C GLU A 235 -20.86 -23.54 -12.65
N TYR A 236 -20.75 -23.33 -11.34
CA TYR A 236 -20.59 -24.39 -10.35
C TYR A 236 -21.76 -24.50 -9.36
N GLY A 237 -22.80 -23.67 -9.49
CA GLY A 237 -23.86 -23.57 -8.50
C GLY A 237 -23.42 -22.84 -7.22
N VAL A 238 -24.18 -22.92 -6.13
CA VAL A 238 -23.90 -22.17 -4.89
C VAL A 238 -23.11 -22.96 -3.84
N ASP A 239 -22.90 -24.26 -4.07
CA ASP A 239 -22.34 -25.16 -3.05
C ASP A 239 -20.84 -24.98 -2.81
N TRP A 240 -20.09 -24.39 -3.76
CA TRP A 240 -18.67 -24.07 -3.58
C TRP A 240 -18.39 -23.11 -2.41
N ARG A 241 -19.41 -22.39 -1.93
CA ARG A 241 -19.32 -21.49 -0.77
C ARG A 241 -19.35 -22.21 0.58
N ARG A 242 -19.68 -23.51 0.63
CA ARG A 242 -19.96 -24.26 1.88
C ARG A 242 -18.79 -25.07 2.44
N THR A 243 -17.61 -24.95 1.83
CA THR A 243 -16.37 -25.69 2.18
C THR A 243 -15.20 -24.73 2.36
#